data_AF-A0AAP0QBP0-F1
#
_entry.id   AF-A0AAP0QBP0-F1
#
_cell.length_a   1.000
_cell.length_b   1.000
_cell.length_c   1.000
_cell.angle_alpha   90.00
_cell.angle_beta   90.00
_cell.angle_gamma   90.00
#
_symmetry.space_group_name_H-M   'P 1'
#
loop_
_entity.id
_entity.type
_entity.pdbx_description
1 polymer ?
#
loop_
_entity_poly.entity_id
_entity_poly.type
_entity_poly.pdbx_seq_one_letter_code
_entity_poly.pdbx_strand_id
1 'polypeptide(L)'
;MADDSLIETTSPQSKRFSRAQGLYGSACQHQLAIIMSMSFVFVDGLRNGSCISLLGNNKSTVPVLKMPIVGDTGVFLLTGGYAIAHTHRANF
;
A
#
# COMPACT_ATOMS: atom_id res chain seq x y z
N MET A 1 -4.56 -12.03 4.74
CA MET A 1 -3.23 -12.01 4.09
C MET A 1 -3.43 -11.58 2.66
N ALA A 2 -2.56 -10.71 2.15
CA ALA A 2 -2.63 -10.20 0.78
C ALA A 2 -1.25 -10.22 0.12
N ASP A 3 -1.26 -10.32 -1.21
CA ASP A 3 -0.07 -10.33 -2.05
C ASP A 3 -0.42 -9.75 -3.43
N ASP A 4 -0.77 -8.46 -3.43
CA ASP A 4 -1.45 -7.79 -4.53
C ASP A 4 -0.45 -7.15 -5.50
N SER A 5 -0.77 -7.19 -6.79
CA SER A 5 0.08 -6.60 -7.83
C SER A 5 -0.08 -5.07 -7.88
N LEU A 6 1.03 -4.33 -7.89
CA LEU A 6 1.03 -2.90 -8.17
C LEU A 6 1.48 -2.62 -9.60
N ILE A 7 0.60 -1.95 -10.33
CA ILE A 7 0.69 -1.67 -11.76
C ILE A 7 0.64 -0.16 -12.00
N GLU A 8 1.29 0.31 -13.07
CA GLU A 8 1.44 1.75 -13.35
C GLU A 8 0.11 2.48 -13.61
N THR A 9 -0.90 1.77 -14.12
CA THR A 9 -2.22 2.35 -14.42
C THR A 9 -3.34 1.40 -13.98
N THR A 10 -4.59 1.78 -14.18
CA THR A 10 -5.76 0.93 -13.87
C THR A 10 -5.96 -0.23 -14.86
N SER A 11 -5.19 -0.27 -15.96
CA SER A 11 -5.22 -1.38 -16.92
C SER A 11 -4.48 -2.61 -16.36
N PRO A 12 -5.13 -3.79 -16.28
CA PRO A 12 -4.48 -5.03 -15.83
C PRO A 12 -3.26 -5.46 -16.66
N GLN A 13 -3.16 -4.99 -17.91
CA GLN A 13 -2.04 -5.27 -18.82
C GLN A 13 -0.89 -4.28 -18.63
N SER A 14 -1.07 -3.23 -17.82
CA SER A 14 -0.02 -2.26 -17.58
C SER A 14 1.12 -2.87 -16.77
N LYS A 15 2.28 -2.23 -16.87
CA LYS A 15 3.51 -2.73 -16.30
C LYS A 15 3.39 -2.85 -14.78
N ARG A 16 3.70 -4.03 -14.26
CA ARG A 16 3.85 -4.27 -12.82
C ARG A 16 5.22 -3.79 -12.36
N PHE A 17 5.26 -2.96 -11.33
CA PHE A 17 6.51 -2.44 -10.77
C PHE A 17 6.75 -2.86 -9.31
N SER A 18 5.72 -3.32 -8.60
CA SER A 18 5.82 -3.71 -7.18
C SER A 18 4.72 -4.71 -6.78
N ARG A 19 4.83 -5.26 -5.58
CA ARG A 19 3.79 -6.06 -4.93
C ARG A 19 3.51 -5.54 -3.52
N ALA A 20 2.23 -5.45 -3.16
CA ALA A 20 1.79 -5.10 -1.81
C ALA A 20 1.54 -6.39 -1.01
N GLN A 21 2.37 -6.62 0.02
CA GLN A 21 2.43 -7.87 0.76
C GLN A 21 2.20 -7.64 2.25
N GLY A 22 1.30 -8.40 2.86
CA GLY A 22 1.07 -8.33 4.29
C GLY A 22 -0.36 -8.64 4.73
N LEU A 23 -0.85 -7.85 5.68
CA LEU A 23 -2.12 -8.08 6.36
C LEU A 23 -2.99 -6.84 6.28
N TYR A 24 -4.28 -7.06 6.01
CA TYR A 24 -5.30 -6.09 6.27
C TYR A 24 -6.51 -6.77 6.91
N GLY A 25 -7.33 -6.00 7.63
CA GLY A 25 -8.53 -6.52 8.29
C GLY A 25 -9.46 -5.42 8.77
N SER A 26 -10.70 -5.79 9.10
CA SER A 26 -11.67 -4.84 9.67
C SER A 26 -11.16 -4.30 11.00
N ALA A 27 -11.21 -2.99 11.15
CA ALA A 27 -10.67 -2.26 12.30
C ALA A 27 -11.70 -1.38 13.00
N CYS A 28 -12.98 -1.43 12.57
CA CYS A 28 -14.05 -0.68 13.20
C CYS A 28 -15.35 -1.48 13.20
N GLN A 29 -16.08 -1.45 14.31
CA GLN A 29 -17.36 -2.16 14.48
C GLN A 29 -18.55 -1.43 13.86
N HIS A 30 -18.47 -0.10 13.75
CA HIS A 30 -19.60 0.76 13.36
C HIS A 30 -19.42 1.43 12.00
N GLN A 31 -18.24 1.32 11.39
CA GLN A 31 -17.91 1.96 10.12
C GLN A 31 -17.00 1.06 9.30
N LEU A 32 -17.00 1.22 7.98
CA LEU A 32 -16.06 0.53 7.10
C LEU A 32 -14.67 1.14 7.25
N ALA A 33 -13.82 0.47 8.03
CA ALA A 33 -12.42 0.83 8.22
C ALA A 33 -11.54 -0.41 8.23
N ILE A 34 -10.38 -0.32 7.58
CA ILE A 34 -9.45 -1.42 7.39
C ILE A 34 -8.11 -1.02 7.99
N ILE A 35 -7.58 -1.80 8.93
CA ILE A 35 -6.17 -1.67 9.34
C ILE A 35 -5.30 -2.36 8.29
N MET A 36 -4.19 -1.73 7.91
CA MET A 36 -3.25 -2.25 6.93
C MET A 36 -1.84 -2.25 7.52
N SER A 37 -1.20 -3.40 7.50
CA SER A 37 0.22 -3.61 7.77
C SER A 37 0.81 -4.21 6.50
N MET A 38 1.37 -3.35 5.65
CA MET A 38 1.72 -3.70 4.28
C MET A 38 3.15 -3.29 3.94
N SER A 39 3.83 -4.16 3.20
CA SER A 39 5.14 -3.94 2.60
C SER A 39 4.99 -3.88 1.09
N PHE A 40 5.54 -2.83 0.47
CA PHE A 40 5.58 -2.65 -0.97
C PHE A 40 6.96 -3.05 -1.49
N VAL A 41 7.04 -4.26 -2.02
CA VAL A 41 8.29 -4.84 -2.52
C VAL A 41 8.44 -4.46 -3.98
N PHE A 42 9.43 -3.65 -4.31
CA PHE A 42 9.68 -3.22 -5.69
C PHE A 42 10.41 -4.34 -6.43
N VAL A 43 9.91 -4.68 -7.63
CA VAL A 43 10.40 -5.83 -8.42
C VAL A 43 10.93 -5.42 -9.79
N ASP A 44 11.04 -4.11 -10.04
CA ASP A 44 11.43 -3.58 -11.34
C ASP A 44 12.25 -2.27 -11.22
N GLY A 45 13.06 -2.02 -12.24
CA GLY A 45 13.88 -0.82 -12.38
C GLY A 45 14.93 -0.64 -11.28
N LEU A 46 15.33 0.62 -11.06
CA LEU A 46 16.40 1.00 -10.11
C LEU A 46 16.08 0.68 -8.64
N ARG A 47 14.80 0.43 -8.31
CA ARG A 47 14.36 0.15 -6.94
C ARG A 47 14.15 -1.34 -6.69
N ASN A 48 14.43 -2.19 -7.67
CA ASN A 48 14.26 -3.65 -7.55
C ASN A 48 14.96 -4.19 -6.30
N GLY A 49 14.25 -4.97 -5.49
CA GLY A 49 14.72 -5.54 -4.22
C GLY A 49 14.59 -4.60 -3.01
N SER A 50 14.22 -3.33 -3.21
CA SER A 50 13.94 -2.39 -2.12
C SER A 50 12.47 -2.47 -1.69
N CYS A 51 12.18 -2.02 -0.48
CA CYS A 51 10.83 -2.06 0.08
C CYS A 51 10.55 -0.80 0.92
N ILE A 52 9.28 -0.42 0.96
CA ILE A 52 8.73 0.50 1.97
C ILE A 52 7.55 -0.18 2.67
N SER A 53 7.39 0.05 3.96
CA SER A 53 6.31 -0.55 4.74
C SER A 53 5.46 0.54 5.37
N LEU A 54 4.15 0.34 5.37
CA LEU A 54 3.19 1.19 6.06
C LEU A 54 2.44 0.42 7.14
N LEU A 55 2.02 1.15 8.16
CA LEU A 55 1.06 0.72 9.16
C LEU A 55 0.06 1.83 9.36
N GLY A 56 -1.22 1.56 9.10
CA GLY A 56 -2.24 2.60 9.19
C GLY A 56 -3.68 2.08 9.16
N ASN A 57 -4.60 2.94 9.56
CA ASN A 57 -6.03 2.69 9.52
C ASN A 57 -6.65 3.44 8.33
N ASN A 58 -7.09 2.68 7.32
CA ASN A 58 -7.76 3.15 6.12
C ASN A 58 -9.28 3.19 6.38
N LYS A 59 -9.78 4.38 6.73
CA LYS A 59 -11.21 4.61 6.93
C LYS A 59 -11.86 4.97 5.60
N SER A 60 -12.80 4.17 5.11
CA SER A 60 -13.46 4.39 3.82
C SER A 60 -14.24 5.71 3.74
N THR A 61 -14.55 6.32 4.88
CA THR A 61 -15.24 7.62 4.99
C THR A 61 -14.33 8.81 4.70
N VAL A 62 -13.01 8.60 4.57
CA VAL A 62 -12.03 9.66 4.28
C VAL A 62 -11.58 9.54 2.81
N PRO A 63 -11.85 10.55 1.95
CA PRO A 63 -11.56 10.46 0.52
C PRO A 63 -10.06 10.43 0.17
N VAL A 64 -9.21 10.88 1.09
CA VAL A 64 -7.76 10.94 0.92
C VAL A 64 -7.08 10.54 2.23
N LEU A 65 -6.39 9.40 2.25
CA LEU A 65 -5.72 8.91 3.45
C LEU A 65 -4.22 8.99 3.33
N LYS A 66 -3.61 9.74 4.24
CA LYS A 66 -2.17 9.77 4.46
C LYS A 66 -1.80 8.64 5.43
N MET A 67 -0.97 7.71 4.98
CA MET A 67 -0.50 6.59 5.80
C MET A 67 1.02 6.69 5.97
N PRO A 68 1.54 6.66 7.21
CA PRO A 68 2.95 6.82 7.45
C PRO A 68 3.72 5.63 6.87
N ILE A 69 4.87 5.92 6.26
CA ILE A 69 5.90 4.90 6.03
C ILE A 69 6.61 4.69 7.37
N VAL A 70 6.60 3.45 7.84
CA VAL A 70 7.11 3.05 9.17
C VAL A 70 8.36 2.18 9.09
N GLY A 71 8.77 1.79 7.88
CA GLY A 71 9.99 1.02 7.64
C GLY A 71 10.38 1.06 6.17
N ASP A 72 11.67 0.88 5.92
CA ASP A 72 12.26 0.93 4.59
C ASP A 72 13.46 -0.02 4.48
N THR A 73 13.79 -0.38 3.24
CA THR A 73 15.00 -1.15 2.91
C THR A 73 15.59 -0.70 1.57
N GLY A 74 16.85 -1.08 1.34
CA GLY A 74 17.52 -0.85 0.06
C GLY A 74 17.70 0.63 -0.23
N VAL A 75 17.27 1.09 -1.42
CA VAL A 75 17.45 2.48 -1.85
C VAL A 75 16.63 3.49 -1.04
N PHE A 76 15.65 3.01 -0.26
CA PHE A 76 14.81 3.83 0.60
C PHE A 76 15.33 3.92 2.04
N LEU A 77 16.51 3.38 2.35
CA LEU A 77 17.01 3.32 3.72
C LEU A 77 17.08 4.71 4.36
N LEU A 78 16.52 4.85 5.58
CA LEU A 78 16.44 6.10 6.36
C LEU A 78 15.54 7.18 5.71
N THR A 79 14.56 6.79 4.89
CA THR A 79 13.63 7.75 4.30
C THR A 79 12.35 7.87 5.13
N GLY A 80 12.01 9.09 5.50
CA GLY A 80 10.71 9.41 6.08
C GLY A 80 9.68 9.72 4.99
N GLY A 81 8.41 9.37 5.21
CA GLY A 81 7.37 9.72 4.26
C GLY A 81 5.98 9.22 4.63
N TYR A 82 5.05 9.43 3.70
CA TYR A 82 3.69 8.92 3.80
C TYR A 82 3.16 8.56 2.41
N ALA A 83 2.34 7.53 2.34
CA ALA A 83 1.56 7.18 1.16
C ALA A 83 0.23 7.93 1.18
N ILE A 84 -0.28 8.30 0.00
CA ILE A 84 -1.64 8.80 -0.18
C ILE A 84 -2.41 7.75 -0.95
N ALA A 85 -3.51 7.25 -0.39
CA ALA A 85 -4.38 6.29 -1.04
C ALA A 85 -5.74 6.90 -1.41
N HIS A 86 -6.22 6.54 -2.59
CA HIS A 86 -7.55 6.84 -3.11
C HIS A 86 -8.21 5.57 -3.64
N THR A 87 -9.46 5.33 -3.25
CA THR A 87 -10.21 4.18 -3.74
C THR A 87 -10.70 4.45 -5.16
N HIS A 88 -10.15 3.74 -6.15
CA HIS A 88 -10.60 3.86 -7.55
C HIS A 88 -11.86 3.02 -7.83
N ARG A 89 -11.94 1.80 -7.30
CA ARG A 89 -13.09 0.90 -7.44
C ARG A 89 -13.18 0.01 -6.21
N ALA A 90 -14.38 -0.17 -5.68
CA ALA A 90 -14.69 -1.14 -4.64
C ALA A 90 -15.94 -1.91 -5.05
N ASN A 91 -15.86 -3.24 -4.98
CA ASN A 91 -17.02 -4.10 -5.12
C ASN A 91 -17.31 -4.63 -3.71
N PHE A 92 -18.48 -4.30 -3.16
CA PHE A 92 -18.99 -4.81 -1.89
C PHE A 92 -20.16 -5.75 -2.17
#